data_AF-A0A429EUK4-F1
#
_entry.id   AF-A0A429EUK4-F1
#
_cell.length_a   1.000
_cell.length_b   1.000
_cell.length_c   1.000
_cell.angle_alpha   90.00
_cell.angle_beta   90.00
_cell.angle_gamma   90.00
#
_symmetry.space_group_name_H-M   'P 1'
#
loop_
_entity.id
_entity.type
_entity.pdbx_description
1 polymer ?
#
loop_
_entity_poly.entity_id
_entity_poly.type
_entity_poly.pdbx_seq_one_letter_code
_entity_poly.pdbx_strand_id
1 'polypeptide(L)'
;MSEAMTQDRVSLPLGFDIPEGWVPVEPASVGAEGAVFVAVHSGTYPEFTPNIALSIGQRPDRAEITAIADEAVERLGRSTAALEVVRRKVIGTGIAPGVTQVLRIRTGEGQDLVQTQVLLTVPGETPAERLILEIACTATPEAARGLGDDFRRFVGSVHVRRDFTADEGEDS
;
A
#
# COMPACT_ATOMS: atom_id res chain seq x y z
N MET A 1 2.91 29.71 -21.35
CA MET A 1 2.40 29.74 -19.96
C MET A 1 2.09 28.30 -19.61
N SER A 2 2.97 27.63 -18.88
CA SER A 2 2.77 26.24 -18.45
C SER A 2 2.15 26.28 -17.06
N GLU A 3 0.91 25.82 -16.94
CA GLU A 3 0.31 25.52 -15.64
C GLU A 3 1.10 24.37 -15.02
N ALA A 4 1.87 24.69 -13.98
CA ALA A 4 2.38 23.68 -13.07
C ALA A 4 1.16 23.06 -12.37
N MET A 5 0.83 21.82 -12.73
CA MET A 5 -0.11 21.01 -11.98
C MET A 5 0.45 20.89 -10.56
N THR A 6 -0.11 21.65 -9.63
CA THR A 6 0.09 21.44 -8.20
C THR A 6 -0.32 20.01 -7.91
N GLN A 7 0.67 19.12 -7.75
CA GLN A 7 0.41 17.80 -7.21
C GLN A 7 -0.06 18.03 -5.78
N ASP A 8 -1.32 17.72 -5.50
CA ASP A 8 -1.87 17.72 -4.14
C ASP A 8 -1.05 16.73 -3.30
N ARG A 9 -0.12 17.28 -2.52
CA ARG A 9 0.71 16.54 -1.57
C ARG A 9 -0.10 16.36 -0.29
N VAL A 10 -0.64 15.17 -0.10
CA VAL A 10 -1.21 14.78 1.18
C VAL A 10 -0.07 14.38 2.10
N SER A 11 0.22 15.23 3.09
CA SER A 11 1.08 14.86 4.22
C SER A 11 0.20 14.29 5.32
N LEU A 12 0.02 12.96 5.33
CA LEU A 12 -0.38 12.29 6.56
C LEU A 12 0.90 11.88 7.29
N PRO A 13 1.11 12.30 8.54
CA PRO A 13 2.13 11.68 9.37
C PRO A 13 1.69 10.23 9.65
N LEU A 14 2.08 9.28 8.82
CA LEU A 14 1.80 7.86 9.06
C LEU A 14 2.81 7.31 10.07
N GLY A 15 2.31 6.55 11.03
CA GLY A 15 3.11 5.72 11.93
C GLY A 15 2.88 4.25 11.62
N PHE A 16 3.95 3.45 11.68
CA PHE A 16 3.90 2.00 11.56
C PHE A 16 5.18 1.38 12.12
N ASP A 17 5.07 0.13 12.53
CA ASP A 17 6.18 -0.69 13.01
C ASP A 17 6.67 -1.62 11.89
N ILE A 18 7.98 -1.59 11.63
CA ILE A 18 8.62 -2.47 10.66
C ILE A 18 8.87 -3.83 11.34
N PRO A 19 8.36 -4.96 10.80
CA PRO A 19 8.59 -6.27 11.39
C PRO A 19 10.07 -6.65 11.38
N GLU A 20 10.47 -7.51 12.31
CA GLU A 20 11.82 -8.07 12.33
C GLU A 20 12.16 -8.74 10.98
N GLY A 21 13.40 -8.60 10.53
CA GLY A 21 13.83 -9.14 9.24
C GLY A 21 13.47 -8.28 8.02
N TRP A 22 12.76 -7.16 8.21
CA TRP A 22 12.46 -6.22 7.13
C TRP A 22 13.34 -4.97 7.21
N VAL A 23 13.86 -4.54 6.07
CA VAL A 23 14.78 -3.41 5.94
C VAL A 23 14.18 -2.38 5.00
N PRO A 24 13.95 -1.13 5.45
CA PRO A 24 13.50 -0.05 4.58
C PRO A 24 14.51 0.23 3.46
N VAL A 25 13.98 0.51 2.28
CA VAL A 25 14.76 0.93 1.11
C VAL A 25 14.07 2.11 0.45
N GLU A 26 14.84 2.89 -0.30
CA GLU A 26 14.28 3.98 -1.10
C GLU A 26 13.37 3.40 -2.20
N PRO A 27 12.09 3.82 -2.32
CA PRO A 27 11.18 3.26 -3.32
C PRO A 27 11.71 3.31 -4.75
N ALA A 28 12.39 4.39 -5.12
CA ALA A 28 13.01 4.53 -6.43
C ALA A 28 14.14 3.52 -6.69
N SER A 29 14.83 3.04 -5.64
CA SER A 29 15.91 2.05 -5.78
C SER A 29 15.42 0.66 -6.18
N VAL A 30 14.11 0.39 -6.07
CA VAL A 30 13.47 -0.88 -6.36
C VAL A 30 12.33 -0.76 -7.38
N GLY A 31 12.27 0.35 -8.12
CA GLY A 31 11.28 0.58 -9.18
C GLY A 31 9.84 0.76 -8.67
N ALA A 32 9.66 1.26 -7.44
CA ALA A 32 8.38 1.46 -6.80
C ALA A 32 8.08 2.96 -6.59
N GLU A 33 8.27 3.81 -7.61
CA GLU A 33 8.17 5.27 -7.46
C GLU A 33 6.79 5.79 -7.02
N GLY A 34 5.74 4.96 -7.13
CA GLY A 34 4.40 5.25 -6.62
C GLY A 34 4.17 4.87 -5.15
N ALA A 35 5.16 4.30 -4.47
CA ALA A 35 5.11 3.96 -3.06
C ALA A 35 5.69 5.08 -2.20
N VAL A 36 5.05 5.36 -1.07
CA VAL A 36 5.59 6.27 -0.05
C VAL A 36 6.56 5.57 0.90
N PHE A 37 6.52 4.23 0.95
CA PHE A 37 7.43 3.41 1.74
C PHE A 37 7.59 2.04 1.09
N VAL A 38 8.82 1.52 1.13
CA VAL A 38 9.13 0.14 0.76
C VAL A 38 10.10 -0.46 1.78
N ALA A 39 9.85 -1.71 2.15
CA ALA A 39 10.81 -2.54 2.88
C ALA A 39 11.02 -3.87 2.15
N VAL A 40 12.23 -4.40 2.22
CA VAL A 40 12.61 -5.71 1.67
C VAL A 40 12.99 -6.66 2.81
N HIS A 41 12.76 -7.96 2.64
CA HIS A 41 13.17 -8.93 3.63
C HIS A 41 14.68 -9.23 3.52
N SER A 42 15.39 -9.29 4.66
CA SER A 42 16.86 -9.44 4.75
C SER A 42 17.35 -10.88 4.60
N GLY A 43 16.43 -11.84 4.65
CA GLY A 43 16.71 -13.27 4.36
C GLY A 43 17.18 -13.51 2.93
N THR A 44 17.73 -14.70 2.68
CA THR A 44 18.19 -15.10 1.35
C THR A 44 17.05 -15.70 0.54
N TYR A 45 16.73 -15.06 -0.60
CA TYR A 45 15.71 -15.54 -1.53
C TYR A 45 16.33 -15.64 -2.93
N PRO A 46 16.41 -16.84 -3.53
CA PRO A 46 17.15 -17.04 -4.77
C PRO A 46 16.48 -16.41 -6.00
N GLU A 47 15.15 -16.29 -5.99
CA GLU A 47 14.39 -15.88 -7.18
C GLU A 47 13.79 -14.48 -7.05
N PHE A 48 13.35 -14.09 -5.85
CA PHE A 48 12.73 -12.79 -5.61
C PHE A 48 12.87 -12.41 -4.15
N THR A 49 13.39 -11.21 -3.89
CA THR A 49 13.42 -10.64 -2.54
C THR A 49 12.02 -10.13 -2.18
N PRO A 50 11.36 -10.73 -1.16
CA PRO A 50 10.06 -10.26 -0.72
C PRO A 50 10.09 -8.80 -0.33
N ASN A 51 9.04 -8.07 -0.69
CA ASN A 51 8.90 -6.66 -0.37
C ASN A 51 7.52 -6.35 0.21
N ILE A 52 7.46 -5.35 1.08
CA ILE A 52 6.25 -4.66 1.51
C ILE A 52 6.32 -3.27 0.91
N ALA A 53 5.28 -2.89 0.17
CA ALA A 53 5.09 -1.54 -0.35
C ALA A 53 3.84 -0.92 0.29
N LEU A 54 3.93 0.36 0.63
CA LEU A 54 2.83 1.20 1.07
C LEU A 54 2.71 2.38 0.11
N SER A 55 1.53 2.57 -0.45
CA SER A 55 1.15 3.69 -1.31
C SER A 55 -0.02 4.45 -0.71
N ILE A 56 -0.09 5.74 -0.99
CA ILE A 56 -1.20 6.61 -0.60
C ILE A 56 -1.71 7.30 -1.87
N GLY A 57 -3.02 7.33 -2.05
CA GLY A 57 -3.66 8.09 -3.11
C GLY A 57 -4.88 8.85 -2.61
N GLN A 58 -5.06 10.09 -3.08
CA GLN A 58 -6.32 10.79 -2.93
C GLN A 58 -7.42 10.13 -3.76
N ARG A 59 -8.62 10.08 -3.18
CA ARG A 59 -9.79 9.50 -3.82
C ARG A 59 -11.03 10.37 -3.62
N PRO A 60 -11.11 11.52 -4.31
CA PRO A 60 -12.18 12.50 -4.13
C PRO A 60 -13.53 12.07 -4.71
N ASP A 61 -13.55 11.05 -5.58
CA ASP A 61 -14.79 10.50 -6.12
C ASP A 61 -15.56 9.68 -5.06
N ARG A 62 -16.71 9.13 -5.44
CA ARG A 62 -17.51 8.23 -4.58
C ARG A 62 -17.33 6.75 -4.94
N ALA A 63 -16.18 6.38 -5.52
CA ALA A 63 -15.94 4.98 -5.86
C ALA A 63 -15.97 4.10 -4.60
N GLU A 64 -16.66 2.97 -4.71
CA GLU A 64 -16.70 1.93 -3.67
C GLU A 64 -15.34 1.24 -3.57
N ILE A 65 -14.98 0.74 -2.38
CA ILE A 65 -13.66 0.13 -2.15
C ILE A 65 -13.37 -1.07 -3.07
N THR A 66 -14.41 -1.79 -3.50
CA THR A 66 -14.25 -2.92 -4.44
C THR A 66 -13.89 -2.44 -5.85
N ALA A 67 -14.46 -1.32 -6.31
CA ALA A 67 -14.10 -0.73 -7.59
C ALA A 67 -12.65 -0.23 -7.57
N ILE A 68 -12.23 0.39 -6.46
CA ILE A 68 -10.84 0.82 -6.28
C ILE A 68 -9.89 -0.39 -6.27
N ALA A 69 -10.30 -1.51 -5.66
CA ALA A 69 -9.53 -2.75 -5.69
C ALA A 69 -9.44 -3.37 -7.10
N ASP A 70 -10.47 -3.21 -7.93
CA ASP A 70 -10.47 -3.61 -9.34
C ASP A 70 -9.52 -2.73 -10.16
N GLU A 71 -9.57 -1.42 -9.98
CA GLU A 71 -8.63 -0.49 -10.64
C GLU A 71 -7.16 -0.76 -10.25
N ALA A 72 -6.89 -1.11 -8.99
CA ALA A 72 -5.56 -1.51 -8.55
C ALA A 72 -5.09 -2.80 -9.27
N VAL A 73 -5.98 -3.77 -9.42
CA VAL A 73 -5.75 -5.02 -10.18
C VAL A 73 -5.50 -4.73 -11.65
N GLU A 74 -6.30 -3.87 -12.29
CA GLU A 74 -6.11 -3.46 -13.68
C GLU A 74 -4.78 -2.73 -13.87
N ARG A 75 -4.43 -1.80 -12.97
CA ARG A 75 -3.17 -1.07 -13.00
C ARG A 75 -1.97 -2.03 -12.94
N LEU A 76 -2.02 -3.03 -12.06
CA LEU A 76 -0.98 -4.06 -11.92
C LEU A 76 -0.97 -5.03 -13.11
N GLY A 77 -2.13 -5.31 -13.70
CA GLY A 77 -2.26 -6.15 -14.90
C GLY A 77 -1.54 -5.58 -16.13
N ARG A 78 -1.38 -4.25 -16.22
CA ARG A 78 -0.72 -3.58 -17.36
C ARG A 78 0.77 -3.91 -17.50
N SER A 79 1.44 -4.32 -16.43
CA SER A 79 2.88 -4.61 -16.41
C SER A 79 3.20 -6.09 -16.16
N THR A 80 2.20 -6.97 -16.13
CA THR A 80 2.36 -8.40 -15.82
C THR A 80 1.91 -9.27 -16.99
N ALA A 81 2.50 -10.45 -17.14
CA ALA A 81 2.14 -11.36 -18.22
C ALA A 81 0.80 -12.07 -17.95
N ALA A 82 0.52 -12.36 -16.68
CA ALA A 82 -0.78 -12.85 -16.23
C ALA A 82 -1.05 -12.40 -14.80
N LEU A 83 -2.31 -12.19 -14.47
CA LEU A 83 -2.76 -11.80 -13.13
C LEU A 83 -4.12 -12.42 -12.82
N GLU A 84 -4.25 -12.97 -11.62
CA GLU A 84 -5.47 -13.59 -11.12
C GLU A 84 -5.76 -13.14 -9.68
N VAL A 85 -6.99 -12.72 -9.41
CA VAL A 85 -7.49 -12.50 -8.04
C VAL A 85 -7.95 -13.84 -7.47
N VAL A 86 -7.16 -14.43 -6.57
CA VAL A 86 -7.45 -15.74 -5.96
C VAL A 86 -8.47 -15.62 -4.84
N ARG A 87 -8.38 -14.56 -4.05
CA ARG A 87 -9.25 -14.33 -2.90
C ARG A 87 -9.44 -12.86 -2.71
N ARG A 88 -10.68 -12.45 -2.40
CA ARG A 88 -11.02 -11.09 -1.98
C ARG A 88 -11.99 -11.14 -0.81
N LYS A 89 -11.83 -10.21 0.13
CA LYS A 89 -12.75 -10.00 1.25
C LYS A 89 -12.84 -8.50 1.56
N VAL A 90 -14.06 -7.99 1.63
CA VAL A 90 -14.34 -6.65 2.17
C VAL A 90 -14.22 -6.70 3.69
N ILE A 91 -13.56 -5.71 4.26
CA ILE A 91 -13.33 -5.53 5.69
C ILE A 91 -13.67 -4.08 6.10
N GLY A 92 -13.60 -3.79 7.40
CA GLY A 92 -13.92 -2.46 7.92
C GLY A 92 -15.42 -2.21 8.03
N THR A 93 -15.79 -0.94 8.19
CA THR A 93 -17.17 -0.49 8.38
C THR A 93 -17.57 0.50 7.30
N GLY A 94 -18.85 0.87 7.19
CA GLY A 94 -19.34 1.74 6.12
C GLY A 94 -18.64 3.12 6.03
N ILE A 95 -18.07 3.62 7.12
CA ILE A 95 -17.35 4.91 7.13
C ILE A 95 -15.87 4.79 6.75
N ALA A 96 -15.29 3.60 6.87
CA ALA A 96 -13.90 3.30 6.56
C ALA A 96 -13.81 1.87 6.02
N PRO A 97 -14.35 1.61 4.82
CA PRO A 97 -14.33 0.29 4.23
C PRO A 97 -12.92 -0.03 3.73
N GLY A 98 -12.55 -1.30 3.79
CA GLY A 98 -11.30 -1.83 3.26
C GLY A 98 -11.51 -3.10 2.47
N VAL A 99 -10.49 -3.54 1.74
CA VAL A 99 -10.45 -4.82 1.02
C VAL A 99 -9.12 -5.49 1.31
N THR A 100 -9.18 -6.77 1.66
CA THR A 100 -8.01 -7.66 1.60
C THR A 100 -8.13 -8.52 0.35
N GLN A 101 -7.07 -8.64 -0.44
CA GLN A 101 -7.04 -9.54 -1.58
C GLN A 101 -5.70 -10.27 -1.73
N VAL A 102 -5.75 -11.47 -2.29
CA VAL A 102 -4.58 -12.29 -2.63
C VAL A 102 -4.58 -12.46 -4.14
N LEU A 103 -3.48 -12.04 -4.76
CA LEU A 103 -3.27 -12.10 -6.19
C LEU A 103 -2.19 -13.13 -6.52
N ARG A 104 -2.37 -13.85 -7.63
CA ARG A 104 -1.29 -14.59 -8.31
C ARG A 104 -0.87 -13.79 -9.52
N ILE A 105 0.44 -13.64 -9.68
CA ILE A 105 1.03 -12.82 -10.73
C ILE A 105 2.06 -13.68 -11.46
N ARG A 106 2.07 -13.58 -12.77
CA ARG A 106 3.20 -14.01 -13.60
C ARG A 106 3.88 -12.78 -14.17
N THR A 107 5.16 -12.58 -13.86
CA THR A 107 5.94 -11.46 -14.38
C THR A 107 6.21 -11.64 -15.88
N GLY A 108 6.68 -10.58 -16.55
CA GLY A 108 7.08 -10.64 -17.96
C GLY A 108 8.22 -11.64 -18.21
N GLU A 109 9.08 -11.83 -17.21
CA GLU A 109 10.21 -12.77 -17.19
C GLU A 109 9.78 -14.21 -16.90
N GLY A 110 8.48 -14.46 -16.69
CA GLY A 110 7.92 -15.79 -16.46
C GLY A 110 7.94 -16.25 -15.01
N GLN A 111 8.27 -15.37 -14.06
CA GLN A 111 8.30 -15.70 -12.64
C GLN A 111 6.90 -15.66 -12.01
N ASP A 112 6.58 -16.67 -11.19
CA ASP A 112 5.32 -16.71 -10.45
C ASP A 112 5.49 -16.05 -9.07
N LEU A 113 4.63 -15.07 -8.78
CA LEU A 113 4.59 -14.33 -7.52
C LEU A 113 3.19 -14.39 -6.89
N VAL A 114 3.16 -14.21 -5.58
CA VAL A 114 1.94 -13.98 -4.80
C VAL A 114 2.01 -12.57 -4.23
N GLN A 115 0.93 -11.81 -4.37
CA GLN A 115 0.81 -10.51 -3.74
C GLN A 115 -0.41 -10.50 -2.81
N THR A 116 -0.17 -10.27 -1.52
CA THR A 116 -1.25 -10.03 -0.55
C THR A 116 -1.41 -8.53 -0.42
N GLN A 117 -2.59 -8.01 -0.70
CA GLN A 117 -2.91 -6.58 -0.66
C GLN A 117 -3.96 -6.27 0.39
N VAL A 118 -3.81 -5.12 1.04
CA VAL A 118 -4.80 -4.49 1.90
C VAL A 118 -5.01 -3.06 1.42
N LEU A 119 -6.22 -2.76 0.96
CA LEU A 119 -6.65 -1.42 0.62
C LEU A 119 -7.54 -0.90 1.74
N LEU A 120 -7.24 0.26 2.30
CA LEU A 120 -7.99 0.87 3.39
C LEU A 120 -8.43 2.28 3.01
N THR A 121 -9.71 2.58 3.25
CA THR A 121 -10.20 3.95 3.18
C THR A 121 -9.84 4.69 4.46
N VAL A 122 -9.17 5.84 4.33
CA VAL A 122 -8.99 6.80 5.41
C VAL A 122 -9.94 7.98 5.13
N PRO A 123 -10.98 8.17 5.97
CA PRO A 123 -11.89 9.30 5.80
C PRO A 123 -11.17 10.62 6.09
N GLY A 124 -11.42 11.64 5.28
CA GLY A 124 -11.05 13.02 5.55
C GLY A 124 -12.18 13.79 6.24
N GLU A 125 -11.97 15.07 6.53
CA GLU A 125 -13.04 15.94 7.06
C GLU A 125 -14.11 16.20 6.00
N THR A 126 -13.68 16.27 4.74
CA THR A 126 -14.55 16.35 3.57
C THR A 126 -14.41 15.11 2.68
N PRO A 127 -15.42 14.79 1.84
CA PRO A 127 -15.30 13.68 0.88
C PRO A 127 -14.13 13.82 -0.10
N ALA A 128 -13.71 15.06 -0.41
CA ALA A 128 -12.59 15.34 -1.30
C ALA A 128 -11.24 14.96 -0.68
N GLU A 129 -11.14 14.94 0.64
CA GLU A 129 -9.95 14.58 1.42
C GLU A 129 -9.87 13.08 1.70
N ARG A 130 -10.78 12.27 1.16
CA ARG A 130 -10.73 10.81 1.31
C ARG A 130 -9.45 10.26 0.69
N LEU A 131 -8.76 9.39 1.43
CA LEU A 131 -7.52 8.75 1.00
C LEU A 131 -7.69 7.24 0.94
N ILE A 132 -6.88 6.63 0.08
CA ILE A 132 -6.72 5.18 0.00
C ILE A 132 -5.28 4.86 0.37
N LEU A 133 -5.12 4.02 1.38
CA LEU A 133 -3.87 3.34 1.66
C LEU A 133 -3.89 2.01 0.92
N GLU A 134 -2.88 1.75 0.09
CA GLU A 134 -2.65 0.46 -0.54
C GLU A 134 -1.37 -0.13 0.04
N ILE A 135 -1.51 -1.24 0.75
CA ILE A 135 -0.41 -1.97 1.37
C ILE A 135 -0.29 -3.32 0.67
N ALA A 136 0.87 -3.64 0.13
CA ALA A 136 1.11 -4.87 -0.61
C ALA A 136 2.34 -5.59 -0.10
N CYS A 137 2.24 -6.89 0.15
CA CYS A 137 3.38 -7.79 0.31
C CYS A 137 3.51 -8.69 -0.89
N THR A 138 4.63 -8.61 -1.59
CA THR A 138 4.95 -9.45 -2.76
C THR A 138 6.03 -10.46 -2.38
N ALA A 139 5.83 -11.72 -2.74
CA ALA A 139 6.80 -12.79 -2.51
C ALA A 139 6.61 -13.94 -3.52
N THR A 140 7.56 -14.88 -3.56
CA THR A 140 7.31 -16.16 -4.24
C THR A 140 6.22 -16.96 -3.50
N PRO A 141 5.54 -17.92 -4.16
CA PRO A 141 4.52 -18.75 -3.52
C PRO A 141 5.03 -19.53 -2.28
N GLU A 142 6.31 -19.90 -2.27
CA GLU A 142 6.93 -20.58 -1.13
C GLU A 142 7.17 -19.60 0.03
N ALA A 143 7.83 -18.48 -0.23
CA ALA A 143 8.12 -17.46 0.79
C ALA A 143 6.85 -16.87 1.42
N ALA A 144 5.80 -16.68 0.61
CA ALA A 144 4.52 -16.11 1.07
C ALA A 144 3.89 -16.91 2.24
N ARG A 145 4.16 -18.22 2.35
CA ARG A 145 3.62 -19.06 3.45
C ARG A 145 4.19 -18.68 4.80
N GLY A 146 5.43 -18.20 4.85
CA GLY A 146 6.10 -17.79 6.10
C GLY A 146 5.90 -16.33 6.48
N LEU A 147 5.59 -15.46 5.52
CA LEU A 147 5.60 -14.00 5.71
C LEU A 147 4.22 -13.39 6.05
N GLY A 148 3.15 -14.19 6.00
CA GLY A 148 1.78 -13.70 6.22
C GLY A 148 1.55 -13.09 7.62
N ASP A 149 2.27 -13.59 8.63
CA ASP A 149 2.17 -13.08 10.00
C ASP A 149 2.85 -11.71 10.16
N ASP A 150 4.02 -11.54 9.55
CA ASP A 150 4.73 -10.25 9.55
C ASP A 150 3.97 -9.19 8.78
N PHE A 151 3.42 -9.56 7.62
CA PHE A 151 2.57 -8.65 6.85
C PHE A 151 1.34 -8.21 7.65
N ARG A 152 0.70 -9.14 8.36
CA ARG A 152 -0.45 -8.83 9.22
C ARG A 152 -0.06 -7.91 10.38
N ARG A 153 1.11 -8.11 10.99
CA ARG A 153 1.64 -7.22 12.05
C ARG A 153 1.92 -5.82 11.51
N PHE A 154 2.55 -5.70 10.34
CA PHE A 154 2.79 -4.43 9.68
C PHE A 154 1.47 -3.69 9.40
N VAL A 155 0.51 -4.34 8.74
CA VAL A 155 -0.80 -3.74 8.46
C VAL A 155 -1.50 -3.31 9.75
N GLY A 156 -1.41 -4.11 10.81
CA GLY A 156 -2.02 -3.82 12.11
C GLY A 156 -1.37 -2.67 12.88
N SER A 157 -0.14 -2.28 12.53
CA SER A 157 0.56 -1.15 13.16
C SER A 157 0.38 0.16 12.41
N VAL A 158 -0.13 0.15 11.16
CA VAL A 158 -0.37 1.37 10.38
C VAL A 158 -1.45 2.22 11.03
N HIS A 159 -1.11 3.46 11.34
CA HIS A 159 -2.04 4.46 11.88
C HIS A 159 -1.70 5.85 11.37
N VAL A 160 -2.75 6.69 11.24
CA VAL A 160 -2.58 8.13 11.00
C VAL A 160 -2.24 8.78 12.33
N ARG A 161 -1.08 9.45 12.41
CA ARG A 161 -0.75 10.29 13.56
C ARG A 161 -1.54 11.59 13.43
N ARG A 162 -1.98 12.14 14.56
CA ARG A 162 -2.46 13.51 14.59
C ARG A 162 -1.27 14.37 14.93
N ASP A 163 -0.86 15.23 14.02
CA ASP A 163 0.05 16.30 14.38
C ASP A 163 -0.74 17.28 15.24
N PHE A 164 -0.43 17.31 16.54
CA PHE A 164 -0.72 18.49 17.33
C PHE A 164 0.34 19.51 16.93
N THR A 165 0.05 20.36 15.95
CA THR A 165 0.74 21.65 15.89
C THR A 165 0.35 22.39 17.16
N ALA A 166 1.23 22.34 18.16
CA ALA A 166 1.16 23.28 19.26
C ALA A 166 1.22 24.67 18.61
N ASP A 167 0.11 25.39 18.69
CA ASP A 167 0.06 26.81 18.42
C ASP A 167 1.20 27.42 19.24
N GLU A 168 2.19 28.00 18.58
CA GLU A 168 3.24 28.75 19.25
C GLU A 168 2.53 29.87 19.99
N GLY A 169 2.38 29.71 21.31
CA GLY A 169 1.95 30.78 22.18
C GLY A 169 2.94 31.93 22.04
N GLU A 170 2.58 32.93 21.25
CA GLU A 170 3.02 34.30 21.46
C GLU A 170 2.55 34.72 22.86
N ASP A 171 3.37 34.47 23.88
CA ASP A 171 3.28 35.18 25.15
C ASP A 171 4.34 36.28 25.17
N SER A 172 3.86 37.46 24.74
CA SER A 172 4.08 38.84 25.25
C SER A 172 5.49 39.31 25.64
#